data_AF-A0A1P8LX32-F1
#
_entry.id   AF-A0A1P8LX32-F1
#
_cell.length_a   1.000
_cell.length_b   1.000
_cell.length_c   1.000
_cell.angle_alpha   90.00
_cell.angle_beta   90.00
_cell.angle_gamma   90.00
#
_symmetry.space_group_name_H-M   'P 1'
#
loop_
_entity.id
_entity.type
_entity.pdbx_description
1 polymer ?
#
loop_
_entity_poly.entity_id
_entity_poly.type
_entity_poly.pdbx_seq_one_letter_code
_entity_poly.pdbx_strand_id
1 'polypeptide(L)'
;MSTTGAGSGSRTERPEIPGTVGSLRAEAEADVAKEYGPPVWTDLWDAMGRTRTKIANGYERGSDPETLKADMMVFFILCWNLRDWIMTDDTVPFGDDLEDIETTVPCMGRCQAVAKTADQRATAGVEGIVFHHNSRASIRFSEDPADMVDVLELADECLQWWRTYLATHGLTAR
;
A
#
# COMPACT_ATOMS: atom_id res chain seq x y z
N MET A 1 -15.88 -61.46 -7.66
CA MET A 1 -14.66 -60.92 -7.03
C MET A 1 -14.39 -59.56 -7.67
N SER A 2 -14.70 -58.48 -6.94
CA SER A 2 -14.32 -57.08 -7.23
C SER A 2 -12.85 -56.87 -6.82
N THR A 3 -12.00 -56.06 -7.46
CA THR A 3 -11.98 -54.58 -7.60
C THR A 3 -11.05 -54.18 -8.78
N THR A 4 -11.38 -53.24 -9.67
CA THR A 4 -11.06 -51.76 -9.63
C THR A 4 -9.58 -51.47 -9.32
N GLY A 5 -8.78 -50.66 -10.00
CA GLY A 5 -8.92 -49.67 -11.08
C GLY A 5 -7.79 -48.62 -10.95
N ALA A 6 -7.45 -47.95 -12.05
CA ALA A 6 -6.83 -46.61 -12.17
C ALA A 6 -5.42 -46.28 -11.61
N GLY A 7 -4.53 -45.95 -12.56
CA GLY A 7 -3.63 -44.79 -12.64
C GLY A 7 -3.17 -44.02 -11.40
N SER A 8 -1.85 -43.84 -11.30
CA SER A 8 -1.19 -42.65 -10.74
C SER A 8 0.24 -42.66 -11.30
N GLY A 9 0.66 -41.75 -12.16
CA GLY A 9 0.62 -40.31 -11.93
C GLY A 9 1.88 -39.93 -11.15
N SER A 10 3.05 -40.01 -11.81
CA SER A 10 4.29 -39.46 -11.29
C SER A 10 4.13 -37.95 -11.23
N ARG A 11 3.60 -37.46 -10.10
CA ARG A 11 3.44 -36.05 -9.78
C ARG A 11 4.84 -35.49 -9.55
N THR A 12 5.40 -34.88 -10.59
CA THR A 12 6.51 -33.94 -10.47
C THR A 12 6.11 -32.90 -9.43
N GLU A 13 6.78 -32.89 -8.28
CA GLU A 13 6.65 -31.82 -7.30
C GLU A 13 7.03 -30.51 -8.00
N ARG A 14 6.01 -29.73 -8.30
CA ARG A 14 6.13 -28.38 -8.84
C ARG A 14 6.78 -27.54 -7.75
N PRO A 15 7.91 -26.87 -8.00
CA PRO A 15 8.44 -25.88 -7.06
C PRO A 15 7.34 -24.86 -6.78
N GLU A 16 6.98 -24.68 -5.51
CA GLU A 16 6.15 -23.58 -5.06
C GLU A 16 6.90 -22.29 -5.39
N ILE A 17 6.41 -21.59 -6.41
CA ILE A 17 6.94 -20.29 -6.81
C ILE A 17 6.60 -19.32 -5.66
N PRO A 18 7.58 -18.59 -5.09
CA PRO A 18 7.31 -17.57 -4.09
C PRO A 18 6.27 -16.59 -4.66
N GLY A 19 5.20 -16.33 -3.89
CA GLY A 19 4.12 -15.43 -4.27
C GLY A 19 4.68 -14.16 -4.90
N THR A 20 4.57 -14.08 -6.22
CA THR A 20 5.17 -13.01 -7.02
C THR A 20 4.53 -11.70 -6.65
N VAL A 21 5.34 -10.67 -6.43
CA VAL A 21 5.02 -9.24 -6.20
C VAL A 21 3.76 -8.71 -6.93
N GLY A 22 3.40 -9.25 -8.10
CA GLY A 22 2.12 -8.98 -8.76
C GLY A 22 0.87 -9.37 -7.95
N SER A 23 0.98 -10.22 -6.91
CA SER A 23 -0.08 -10.60 -5.98
C SER A 23 -0.50 -9.43 -5.11
N LEU A 24 0.44 -8.61 -4.62
CA LEU A 24 0.12 -7.51 -3.70
C LEU A 24 -0.53 -6.33 -4.40
N ARG A 25 -0.06 -6.00 -5.62
CA ARG A 25 -0.72 -5.01 -6.47
C ARG A 25 -2.08 -5.50 -6.94
N ALA A 26 -2.17 -6.76 -7.40
CA ALA A 26 -3.45 -7.35 -7.76
C ALA A 26 -4.38 -7.54 -6.56
N GLU A 27 -3.89 -7.72 -5.33
CA GLU A 27 -4.70 -7.75 -4.10
C GLU A 27 -5.15 -6.35 -3.70
N ALA A 28 -4.30 -5.32 -3.80
CA ALA A 28 -4.71 -3.94 -3.58
C ALA A 28 -5.72 -3.46 -4.63
N GLU A 29 -5.48 -3.76 -5.91
CA GLU A 29 -6.39 -3.46 -7.02
C GLU A 29 -7.65 -4.34 -6.97
N ALA A 30 -7.56 -5.62 -6.59
CA ALA A 30 -8.72 -6.50 -6.46
C ALA A 30 -9.53 -6.22 -5.19
N ASP A 31 -8.95 -5.87 -4.05
CA ASP A 31 -9.71 -5.47 -2.86
C ASP A 31 -10.49 -4.18 -3.14
N VAL A 32 -9.94 -3.26 -3.94
CA VAL A 32 -10.64 -2.06 -4.41
C VAL A 32 -11.69 -2.40 -5.48
N ALA A 33 -11.36 -3.21 -6.48
CA ALA A 33 -12.25 -3.51 -7.62
C ALA A 33 -13.35 -4.54 -7.31
N LYS A 34 -13.13 -5.47 -6.38
CA LYS A 34 -14.07 -6.55 -6.01
C LYS A 34 -15.23 -6.05 -5.16
N GLU A 35 -15.10 -4.86 -4.56
CA GLU A 35 -16.10 -4.32 -3.64
C GLU A 35 -16.82 -3.05 -4.20
N TYR A 36 -16.25 -2.29 -5.14
CA TYR A 36 -16.77 -0.93 -5.47
C TYR A 36 -16.86 -0.46 -6.95
N GLY A 37 -16.35 -1.17 -7.97
CA GLY A 37 -16.37 -0.67 -9.37
C GLY A 37 -15.21 0.31 -9.70
N PRO A 38 -15.26 1.12 -10.79
CA PRO A 38 -14.17 2.06 -11.10
C PRO A 38 -14.03 3.07 -9.94
N PRO A 39 -12.85 3.16 -9.31
CA PRO A 39 -12.71 3.86 -8.04
C PRO A 39 -12.97 5.35 -8.24
N VAL A 40 -13.87 5.91 -7.44
CA VAL A 40 -13.96 7.35 -7.22
C VAL A 40 -12.96 7.68 -6.11
N TRP A 41 -12.41 8.90 -6.06
CA TRP A 41 -11.41 9.27 -5.05
C TRP A 41 -11.85 9.01 -3.61
N THR A 42 -13.16 9.04 -3.34
CA THR A 42 -13.74 8.72 -2.03
C THR A 42 -13.48 7.27 -1.62
N ASP A 43 -13.48 6.32 -2.57
CA ASP A 43 -13.21 4.91 -2.28
C ASP A 43 -11.74 4.70 -1.91
N LEU A 44 -10.83 5.39 -2.62
CA LEU A 44 -9.40 5.39 -2.33
C LEU A 44 -9.12 6.02 -0.96
N TRP A 45 -9.74 7.17 -0.67
CA TRP A 45 -9.67 7.85 0.62
C TRP A 45 -10.15 6.96 1.77
N ASP A 46 -11.32 6.34 1.62
CA ASP A 46 -11.88 5.46 2.64
C ASP A 46 -11.02 4.19 2.83
N ALA A 47 -10.49 3.62 1.73
CA ALA A 47 -9.58 2.49 1.78
C ALA A 47 -8.26 2.82 2.51
N MET A 48 -7.71 4.03 2.32
CA MET A 48 -6.56 4.52 3.08
C MET A 48 -6.89 4.58 4.58
N GLY A 49 -8.04 5.17 4.94
CA GLY A 49 -8.49 5.26 6.33
C GLY A 49 -8.69 3.89 7.00
N ARG A 50 -9.30 2.94 6.28
CA ARG A 50 -9.46 1.55 6.74
C ARG A 50 -8.11 0.87 6.95
N THR A 51 -7.19 1.01 5.99
CA THR A 51 -5.87 0.37 6.07
C THR A 51 -5.03 0.96 7.20
N ARG A 52 -5.07 2.28 7.43
CA ARG A 52 -4.45 2.89 8.61
C ARG A 52 -4.98 2.29 9.91
N THR A 53 -6.29 2.06 9.98
CA THR A 53 -6.93 1.42 11.15
C THR A 53 -6.49 -0.04 11.32
N LYS A 54 -6.30 -0.78 10.22
CA LYS A 54 -5.73 -2.14 10.26
C LYS A 54 -4.32 -2.14 10.85
N ILE A 55 -3.45 -1.22 10.40
CA ILE A 55 -2.08 -1.07 10.91
C ILE A 55 -2.09 -0.79 12.42
N ALA A 56 -2.90 0.18 12.86
CA ALA A 56 -3.02 0.53 14.29
C ALA A 56 -3.47 -0.66 15.14
N ASN A 57 -4.53 -1.37 14.70
CA ASN A 57 -4.99 -2.58 15.37
C ASN A 57 -3.94 -3.70 15.37
N GLY A 58 -3.16 -3.81 14.29
CA GLY A 58 -2.09 -4.78 14.18
C GLY A 58 -0.96 -4.53 15.18
N TYR A 59 -0.63 -3.26 15.44
CA TYR A 59 0.31 -2.88 16.51
C TYR A 59 -0.23 -3.26 17.89
N GLU A 60 -1.49 -2.96 18.17
CA GLU A 60 -2.11 -3.28 19.47
C GLU A 60 -2.22 -4.78 19.74
N ARG A 61 -2.49 -5.58 18.70
CA ARG A 61 -2.71 -7.02 18.81
C ARG A 61 -1.45 -7.86 18.64
N GLY A 62 -0.32 -7.23 18.28
CA GLY A 62 0.91 -7.93 17.95
C GLY A 62 0.74 -8.84 16.73
N SER A 63 0.15 -8.31 15.66
CA SER A 63 0.07 -9.01 14.37
C SER A 63 1.45 -9.47 13.89
N ASP A 64 1.48 -10.55 13.12
CA ASP A 64 2.74 -11.04 12.57
C ASP A 64 3.35 -10.02 11.60
N PRO A 65 4.69 -10.02 11.45
CA PRO A 65 5.40 -9.06 10.61
C PRO A 65 4.97 -9.03 9.15
N GLU A 66 4.60 -10.16 8.55
CA GLU A 66 4.25 -10.21 7.13
C GLU A 66 2.87 -9.61 6.87
N THR A 67 1.89 -9.88 7.75
CA THR A 67 0.58 -9.21 7.70
C THR A 67 0.73 -7.70 7.86
N LEU A 68 1.51 -7.26 8.86
CA LEU A 68 1.78 -5.84 9.09
C LEU A 68 2.45 -5.21 7.87
N LYS A 69 3.46 -5.87 7.29
CA LYS A 69 4.13 -5.42 6.07
C LYS A 69 3.14 -5.23 4.93
N ALA A 70 2.25 -6.19 4.69
CA ALA A 70 1.26 -6.11 3.63
C ALA A 70 0.32 -4.90 3.82
N ASP A 71 -0.26 -4.74 5.02
CA ASP A 71 -1.14 -3.60 5.32
C ASP A 71 -0.42 -2.25 5.13
N MET A 72 0.85 -2.15 5.52
CA MET A 72 1.66 -0.94 5.33
C MET A 72 1.87 -0.62 3.85
N MET A 73 2.27 -1.63 3.06
CA MET A 73 2.46 -1.46 1.61
C MET A 73 1.16 -1.02 0.94
N VAL A 74 0.03 -1.65 1.28
CA VAL A 74 -1.29 -1.29 0.74
C VAL A 74 -1.63 0.17 1.03
N PHE A 75 -1.39 0.66 2.25
CA PHE A 75 -1.65 2.05 2.59
C PHE A 75 -0.89 3.03 1.68
N PHE A 76 0.41 2.83 1.48
CA PHE A 76 1.23 3.75 0.69
C PHE A 76 0.96 3.65 -0.81
N ILE A 77 0.58 2.47 -1.30
CA ILE A 77 0.10 2.31 -2.68
C ILE A 77 -1.20 3.08 -2.89
N LEU A 78 -2.16 2.96 -1.96
CA LEU A 78 -3.42 3.72 -2.03
C LEU A 78 -3.18 5.23 -1.97
N CYS A 79 -2.25 5.68 -1.13
CA CYS A 79 -1.80 7.07 -1.05
C CYS A 79 -1.31 7.60 -2.39
N TRP A 80 -0.46 6.83 -3.10
CA TRP A 80 0.04 7.24 -4.42
C TRP A 80 -1.06 7.16 -5.49
N ASN A 81 -1.89 6.13 -5.48
CA ASN A 81 -3.00 5.98 -6.43
C ASN A 81 -4.03 7.11 -6.30
N LEU A 82 -4.26 7.65 -5.10
CA LEU A 82 -5.14 8.80 -4.90
C LEU A 82 -4.61 10.04 -5.63
N ARG A 83 -3.29 10.26 -5.61
CA ARG A 83 -2.64 11.32 -6.40
C ARG A 83 -2.81 11.09 -7.90
N ASP A 84 -2.52 9.89 -8.37
CA ASP A 84 -2.62 9.56 -9.81
C ASP A 84 -4.07 9.69 -10.32
N TRP A 85 -5.05 9.33 -9.49
CA TRP A 85 -6.46 9.55 -9.80
C TRP A 85 -6.78 11.04 -9.96
N ILE A 86 -6.38 11.88 -8.99
CA ILE A 86 -6.68 13.33 -9.01
C ILE A 86 -6.06 14.00 -10.24
N MET A 87 -4.89 13.56 -10.67
CA MET A 87 -4.20 14.10 -11.84
C MET A 87 -4.75 13.61 -13.18
N THR A 88 -5.43 12.47 -13.20
CA THR A 88 -5.97 11.89 -14.44
C THR A 88 -7.46 12.14 -14.63
N ASP A 89 -8.17 12.54 -13.57
CA ASP A 89 -9.58 12.95 -13.63
C ASP A 89 -9.70 14.38 -14.17
N ASP A 90 -10.22 14.50 -15.40
CA ASP A 90 -10.43 15.77 -16.11
C ASP A 90 -11.54 16.65 -15.49
N THR A 91 -12.31 16.11 -14.55
CA THR A 91 -13.29 16.86 -13.75
C THR A 91 -12.69 17.57 -12.54
N VAL A 92 -11.42 17.29 -12.22
CA VAL A 92 -10.69 17.89 -11.10
C VAL A 92 -9.76 19.01 -11.58
N PRO A 93 -10.12 20.30 -11.41
CA PRO A 93 -9.41 21.42 -12.04
C PRO A 93 -8.08 21.80 -11.37
N PHE A 94 -7.65 21.06 -10.35
CA PHE A 94 -6.47 21.33 -9.53
C PHE A 94 -5.49 20.14 -9.51
N GLY A 95 -5.65 19.18 -10.42
CA GLY A 95 -4.71 18.07 -10.57
C GLY A 95 -3.26 18.54 -10.78
N ASP A 96 -3.08 19.65 -11.51
CA ASP A 96 -1.77 20.24 -11.77
C ASP A 96 -1.04 20.69 -10.49
N ASP A 97 -1.75 20.96 -9.38
CA ASP A 97 -1.12 21.29 -8.09
C ASP A 97 -0.33 20.11 -7.50
N LEU A 98 -0.54 18.90 -8.04
CA LEU A 98 0.15 17.67 -7.66
C LEU A 98 1.31 17.32 -8.61
N GLU A 99 1.59 18.16 -9.61
CA GLU A 99 2.81 18.08 -10.39
C GLU A 99 4.01 18.27 -9.43
N ASP A 100 4.99 17.36 -9.49
CA ASP A 100 6.17 17.33 -8.61
C ASP A 100 5.91 17.18 -7.10
N ILE A 101 4.70 16.76 -6.67
CA ILE A 101 4.34 16.66 -5.26
C ILE A 101 5.26 15.74 -4.44
N GLU A 102 5.87 14.73 -5.08
CA GLU A 102 6.84 13.84 -4.46
C GLU A 102 8.12 14.55 -3.99
N THR A 103 8.44 15.70 -4.59
CA THR A 103 9.64 16.50 -4.26
C THR A 103 9.35 17.58 -3.22
N THR A 104 8.11 18.03 -3.13
CA THR A 104 7.70 19.15 -2.27
C THR A 104 7.04 18.68 -0.97
N VAL A 105 6.42 17.50 -0.97
CA VAL A 105 5.74 16.91 0.20
C VAL A 105 6.42 15.60 0.59
N PRO A 106 7.17 15.57 1.71
CA PRO A 106 7.96 14.39 2.09
C PRO A 106 7.17 13.09 2.17
N CYS A 107 5.93 13.15 2.68
CA CYS A 107 5.10 11.96 2.81
C CYS A 107 4.63 11.41 1.44
N MET A 108 4.41 12.27 0.44
CA MET A 108 4.12 11.86 -0.94
C MET A 108 5.33 11.23 -1.62
N GLY A 109 6.53 11.77 -1.40
CA GLY A 109 7.77 11.15 -1.88
C GLY A 109 7.94 9.72 -1.35
N ARG A 110 7.55 9.48 -0.09
CA ARG A 110 7.56 8.16 0.53
C ARG A 110 6.45 7.25 -0.03
N CYS A 111 5.23 7.76 -0.26
CA CYS A 111 4.18 7.00 -0.94
C CYS A 111 4.64 6.54 -2.34
N GLN A 112 5.28 7.44 -3.11
CA GLN A 112 5.84 7.12 -4.42
C GLN A 112 6.92 6.04 -4.33
N ALA A 113 7.86 6.16 -3.39
CA ALA A 113 8.94 5.20 -3.18
C ALA A 113 8.41 3.79 -2.89
N VAL A 114 7.37 3.67 -2.05
CA VAL A 114 6.72 2.40 -1.76
C VAL A 114 5.96 1.86 -2.98
N ALA A 115 5.20 2.70 -3.68
CA ALA A 115 4.46 2.30 -4.88
C ALA A 115 5.40 1.81 -6.00
N LYS A 116 6.53 2.49 -6.23
CA LYS A 116 7.59 2.06 -7.16
C LYS A 116 8.20 0.71 -6.77
N THR A 117 8.41 0.48 -5.47
CA THR A 117 8.90 -0.81 -4.94
C THR A 117 7.86 -1.93 -5.11
N ALA A 118 6.57 -1.63 -5.08
CA ALA A 118 5.51 -2.60 -5.38
C ALA A 118 5.46 -2.97 -6.87
N ASP A 119 5.84 -2.04 -7.75
CA ASP A 119 5.84 -2.25 -9.21
C ASP A 119 7.10 -2.93 -9.73
N GLN A 120 8.23 -2.70 -9.08
CA GLN A 120 9.53 -3.24 -9.48
C GLN A 120 9.91 -4.42 -8.57
N ARG A 121 10.41 -5.52 -9.14
CA ARG A 121 10.96 -6.66 -8.39
C ARG A 121 12.23 -6.32 -7.57
N ALA A 122 12.54 -5.03 -7.38
CA ALA A 122 13.69 -4.51 -6.66
C ALA A 122 13.26 -3.32 -5.82
N THR A 123 13.90 -3.15 -4.67
CA THR A 123 13.80 -2.04 -3.71
C THR A 123 14.24 -0.72 -4.35
N ALA A 124 13.42 -0.17 -5.23
CA ALA A 124 13.60 1.18 -5.73
C ALA A 124 12.81 2.13 -4.83
N GLY A 125 13.45 2.59 -3.75
CA GLY A 125 12.93 3.64 -2.87
C GLY A 125 12.69 3.24 -1.42
N VAL A 126 12.62 1.94 -1.10
CA VAL A 126 12.59 1.43 0.29
C VAL A 126 13.82 0.56 0.54
N GLU A 127 14.69 0.99 1.44
CA GLU A 127 15.94 0.31 1.80
C GLU A 127 15.74 -0.78 2.87
N GLY A 128 14.61 -0.77 3.57
CA GLY A 128 14.27 -1.83 4.53
C GLY A 128 13.07 -1.52 5.38
N ILE A 129 12.53 -2.57 6.00
CA ILE A 129 11.46 -2.48 6.99
C ILE A 129 11.98 -3.16 8.26
N VAL A 130 11.90 -2.46 9.39
CA VAL A 130 12.34 -2.95 10.69
C VAL A 130 11.10 -3.17 11.55
N PHE A 131 10.94 -4.39 12.07
CA PHE A 131 9.93 -4.73 13.06
C PHE A 131 10.54 -4.69 14.45
N HIS A 132 9.99 -3.84 15.30
CA HIS A 132 10.45 -3.62 16.65
C HIS A 132 9.85 -4.65 17.62
N HIS A 133 10.48 -4.83 18.77
CA HIS A 133 10.02 -5.76 19.82
C HIS A 133 8.63 -5.42 20.39
N ASN A 134 8.14 -4.21 20.18
CA ASN A 134 6.80 -3.74 20.55
C ASN A 134 5.78 -3.86 19.40
N SER A 135 6.07 -4.68 18.39
CA SER A 135 5.23 -4.91 17.20
C SER A 135 4.99 -3.68 16.32
N ARG A 136 5.71 -2.57 16.55
CA ARG A 136 5.73 -1.43 15.63
C ARG A 136 6.66 -1.71 14.47
N ALA A 137 6.45 -1.00 13.37
CA ALA A 137 7.34 -1.07 12.22
C ALA A 137 7.86 0.31 11.86
N SER A 138 9.09 0.34 11.35
CA SER A 138 9.68 1.51 10.72
C SER A 138 10.11 1.18 9.30
N ILE A 139 9.92 2.11 8.38
CA ILE A 139 10.45 2.04 7.02
C ILE A 139 11.70 2.91 6.94
N ARG A 140 12.70 2.40 6.24
CA ARG A 140 13.93 3.11 5.91
C ARG A 140 13.95 3.40 4.41
N PHE A 141 14.16 4.67 4.05
CA PHE A 141 14.13 5.14 2.66
C PHE A 141 15.52 5.46 2.08
N SER A 142 16.56 5.48 2.92
CA SER A 142 17.95 5.69 2.50
C SER A 142 18.93 4.79 3.27
N GLU A 143 20.19 4.76 2.84
CA GLU A 143 21.22 3.97 3.53
C GLU A 143 21.49 4.47 4.96
N ASP A 144 21.16 5.73 5.26
CA ASP A 144 21.29 6.33 6.58
C ASP A 144 20.31 5.69 7.59
N PRO A 145 20.80 5.02 8.65
CA PRO A 145 19.95 4.47 9.70
C PRO A 145 19.13 5.51 10.45
N ALA A 146 19.51 6.79 10.42
CA ALA A 146 18.74 7.87 11.03
C ALA A 146 17.46 8.19 10.23
N ASP A 147 17.35 7.78 8.97
CA ASP A 147 16.17 7.94 8.12
C ASP A 147 15.18 6.78 8.30
N MET A 148 14.94 6.42 9.55
CA MET A 148 13.90 5.47 9.95
C MET A 148 12.66 6.23 10.40
N VAL A 149 11.51 5.82 9.87
CA VAL A 149 10.24 6.49 10.15
C VAL A 149 9.22 5.47 10.58
N ASP A 150 8.54 5.73 11.71
CA ASP A 150 7.44 4.89 12.15
C ASP A 150 6.29 4.92 11.14
N VAL A 151 5.77 3.75 10.80
CA VAL A 151 4.81 3.65 9.70
C VAL A 151 3.47 4.28 10.05
N LEU A 152 3.03 4.18 11.31
CA LEU A 152 1.76 4.77 11.71
C LEU A 152 1.85 6.30 11.77
N GLU A 153 2.98 6.84 12.24
CA GLU A 153 3.24 8.28 12.21
C GLU A 153 3.26 8.81 10.77
N LEU A 154 3.96 8.13 9.86
CA LEU A 154 3.98 8.49 8.46
C LEU A 154 2.59 8.39 7.79
N ALA A 155 1.81 7.36 8.12
CA ALA A 155 0.45 7.21 7.61
C ALA A 155 -0.46 8.36 8.09
N ASP A 156 -0.31 8.78 9.35
CA ASP A 156 -1.05 9.91 9.90
C ASP A 156 -0.66 11.24 9.25
N GLU A 157 0.63 11.44 8.96
CA GLU A 157 1.12 12.59 8.17
C GLU A 157 0.50 12.62 6.77
N CYS A 158 0.49 11.49 6.05
CA CYS A 158 -0.14 11.38 4.73
C CYS A 158 -1.63 11.72 4.78
N LEU A 159 -2.37 11.14 5.73
CA LEU A 159 -3.80 11.39 5.88
C LEU A 159 -4.11 12.83 6.22
N GLN A 160 -3.32 13.45 7.11
CA GLN A 160 -3.53 14.85 7.48
C GLN A 160 -3.23 15.80 6.33
N TRP A 161 -2.19 15.52 5.55
CA TRP A 161 -1.88 16.29 4.35
C TRP A 161 -3.01 16.19 3.33
N TRP A 162 -3.43 14.96 2.98
CA TRP A 162 -4.54 14.74 2.05
C TRP A 162 -5.83 15.39 2.52
N ARG A 163 -6.19 15.25 3.79
CA ARG A 163 -7.37 15.91 4.37
C ARG A 163 -7.34 17.43 4.14
N THR A 164 -6.17 18.04 4.35
CA THR A 164 -5.99 19.49 4.20
C THR A 164 -6.07 19.91 2.74
N TYR A 165 -5.39 19.19 1.85
CA TYR A 165 -5.42 19.42 0.41
C TYR A 165 -6.85 19.32 -0.13
N LEU A 166 -7.51 18.17 0.10
CA LEU A 166 -8.87 17.91 -0.35
C LEU A 166 -9.86 18.96 0.18
N ALA A 167 -9.77 19.34 1.46
CA ALA A 167 -10.61 20.39 2.03
C ALA A 167 -10.38 21.77 1.41
N THR A 168 -9.12 22.13 1.12
CA THR A 168 -8.75 23.42 0.48
C THR A 168 -9.38 23.54 -0.91
N HIS A 169 -9.51 22.42 -1.62
CA HIS A 169 -10.11 22.35 -2.95
C HIS A 169 -11.61 21.98 -2.95
N GLY A 170 -12.27 21.97 -1.78
CA GLY A 170 -13.70 21.71 -1.66
C GLY A 170 -14.12 20.23 -1.79
N LEU A 171 -13.15 19.32 -1.89
CA LEU A 171 -13.36 17.87 -1.82
C LEU A 171 -13.41 17.44 -0.35
N THR A 172 -14.50 17.73 0.34
CA THR A 172 -14.64 17.27 1.73
C THR A 172 -15.12 15.81 1.74
N ALA A 173 -14.21 14.91 2.13
CA ALA A 173 -14.60 13.55 2.48
C ALA A 173 -15.51 13.61 3.72
N ARG A 174 -16.59 12.81 3.72
CA ARG A 174 -17.56 12.78 4.82
C ARG A 174 -17.05 12.02 6.03
#